data_AF-A0A0R0M0E8-F1
#
_entry.id   AF-A0A0R0M0E8-F1
#
_cell.length_a   1.000
_cell.length_b   1.000
_cell.length_c   1.000
_cell.angle_alpha   90.00
_cell.angle_beta   90.00
_cell.angle_gamma   90.00
#
_symmetry.space_group_name_H-M   'P 1'
#
loop_
_entity.id
_entity.type
_entity.pdbx_description
1 polymer ?
#
loop_
_entity_poly.entity_id
_entity_poly.type
_entity_poly.pdbx_seq_one_letter_code
_entity_poly.pdbx_strand_id
1 'polypeptide(L)'
;MTAKQSETLLSCILENEGSYTDSVTLDALITKIKQKREISDGEVTDLIIHIVNDKKEWHVPELINTIKSLLNINWVKIYEKLDSPNLIIDIRSFNKILKIWSYISDNQSLPYHTFFTQWENKEAQEQFLIFYIENRENIIDIRNNIYLKPIIPLSDLEFEEEIFTSSSSVSQHSSEKRTVVQCDLIQTHFNCIELFECISKKSKKLSDLLIRKIIFISPEWGFFGLSTIFPTHRTIFEELFLSNLKREKFSILGFLDKRDPAFLIQCLSDARDNGFSLNKLLDITLELKLLPSILEYLHPPFFCFEILILSSKRDHLNLNIWISNTFKNKGDAFVQGMIAYITEKTKQSTNNGEHISNEPFSMYISNQT
;
A
#
# COMPACT_ATOMS: atom_id res chain seq x y z
N MET A 1 -22.40 22.76 51.53
CA MET A 1 -23.17 22.38 50.33
C MET A 1 -22.17 21.91 49.29
N THR A 2 -21.86 20.62 49.29
CA THR A 2 -20.97 19.98 48.33
C THR A 2 -21.76 19.73 47.06
N ALA A 3 -21.26 20.24 45.93
CA ALA A 3 -21.83 19.99 44.61
C ALA A 3 -21.83 18.47 44.37
N LYS A 4 -23.01 17.90 44.10
CA LYS A 4 -23.13 16.53 43.58
C LYS A 4 -22.32 16.48 42.28
N GLN A 5 -21.15 15.85 42.31
CA GLN A 5 -20.51 15.39 41.08
C GLN A 5 -21.56 14.54 40.35
N SER A 6 -21.84 14.88 39.09
CA SER A 6 -22.69 14.09 38.24
C SER A 6 -22.11 12.68 38.15
N GLU A 7 -22.78 11.70 38.76
CA GLU A 7 -22.44 10.28 38.62
C GLU A 7 -22.39 9.93 37.13
N THR A 8 -21.20 9.58 36.64
CA THR A 8 -20.97 9.18 35.26
C THR A 8 -21.33 7.71 35.08
N LEU A 9 -21.57 7.28 33.84
CA LEU A 9 -21.82 5.86 33.56
C LEU A 9 -20.73 4.95 34.15
N LEU A 10 -19.46 5.35 33.97
CA LEU A 10 -18.30 4.63 34.50
C LEU A 10 -18.33 4.54 36.03
N SER A 11 -18.59 5.63 36.75
CA SER A 11 -18.61 5.59 38.22
C SER A 11 -19.70 4.66 38.75
N CYS A 12 -20.90 4.69 38.16
CA CYS A 12 -22.00 3.80 38.54
C CYS A 12 -21.68 2.31 38.32
N ILE A 13 -21.01 1.98 37.21
CA ILE A 13 -20.63 0.59 36.92
C ILE A 13 -19.54 0.12 37.88
N LEU A 14 -18.52 0.95 38.15
CA LEU A 14 -17.44 0.61 39.08
C LEU A 14 -17.91 0.41 40.53
N GLU A 15 -18.94 1.14 40.97
CA GLU A 15 -19.55 0.99 42.29
C GLU A 15 -20.31 -0.34 42.48
N ASN A 16 -20.69 -1.02 41.40
CA ASN A 16 -21.49 -2.25 41.42
C ASN A 16 -20.69 -3.47 40.92
N GLU A 17 -19.44 -3.58 41.37
CA GLU A 17 -18.52 -4.68 41.05
C GLU A 17 -18.11 -4.79 39.56
N GLY A 18 -18.36 -3.73 38.78
CA GLY A 18 -17.82 -3.43 37.44
C GLY A 18 -17.55 -4.61 36.51
N SER A 19 -16.38 -5.22 36.66
CA SER A 19 -15.89 -6.31 35.80
C SER A 19 -16.70 -7.61 35.91
N TYR A 20 -17.46 -7.80 36.99
CA TYR A 20 -18.21 -9.04 37.31
C TYR A 20 -19.73 -8.89 37.28
N THR A 21 -20.24 -7.71 36.92
CA THR A 21 -21.67 -7.43 36.96
C THR A 21 -22.42 -8.24 35.89
N ASP A 22 -23.48 -8.95 36.29
CA ASP A 22 -24.32 -9.71 35.35
C ASP A 22 -25.17 -8.81 34.45
N SER A 23 -25.73 -9.37 33.37
CA SER A 23 -26.48 -8.56 32.39
C SER A 23 -27.75 -7.94 32.97
N VAL A 24 -28.39 -8.60 33.95
CA VAL A 24 -29.62 -8.13 34.59
C VAL A 24 -29.36 -6.89 35.44
N THR A 25 -28.26 -6.91 36.20
CA THR A 25 -27.83 -5.80 37.04
C THR A 25 -27.37 -4.63 36.18
N LEU A 26 -26.63 -4.90 35.09
CA LEU A 26 -26.24 -3.87 34.13
C LEU A 26 -27.45 -3.21 33.46
N ASP A 27 -28.44 -3.99 33.05
CA ASP A 27 -29.67 -3.50 32.43
C ASP A 27 -30.47 -2.59 33.38
N ALA A 28 -30.62 -3.00 34.64
CA ALA A 28 -31.27 -2.22 35.68
C ALA A 28 -30.51 -0.91 35.98
N LEU A 29 -29.19 -0.95 36.04
CA LEU A 29 -28.34 0.23 36.28
C LEU A 29 -28.44 1.24 35.13
N ILE A 30 -28.26 0.80 33.89
CA ILE A 30 -28.32 1.68 32.71
C ILE A 30 -29.73 2.26 32.56
N THR A 31 -30.77 1.47 32.77
CA THR A 31 -32.17 1.94 32.74
C THR A 31 -32.43 3.00 33.81
N LYS A 32 -31.92 2.81 35.02
CA LYS A 32 -32.04 3.79 36.12
C LYS A 32 -31.32 5.10 35.81
N ILE A 33 -30.17 5.06 35.13
CA ILE A 33 -29.46 6.26 34.69
C ILE A 33 -30.26 6.97 33.59
N LYS A 34 -30.75 6.20 32.60
CA LYS A 34 -31.54 6.70 31.46
C LYS A 34 -32.85 7.38 31.88
N GLN A 35 -33.47 6.92 32.96
CA GLN A 35 -34.65 7.58 33.55
C GLN A 35 -34.35 8.97 34.11
N LYS A 36 -33.10 9.25 34.51
CA LYS A 36 -32.70 10.53 35.09
C LYS A 36 -32.10 11.50 34.08
N ARG A 37 -31.39 10.97 33.07
CA ARG A 37 -30.69 11.76 32.05
C ARG A 37 -30.35 10.91 30.83
N GLU A 38 -30.04 11.57 29.72
CA GLU A 38 -29.42 10.90 28.58
C GLU A 38 -27.96 10.53 28.91
N ILE A 39 -27.53 9.36 28.40
CA ILE A 39 -26.14 8.92 28.45
C ILE A 39 -25.48 9.37 27.15
N SER A 40 -24.41 10.14 27.27
CA SER A 40 -23.72 10.67 26.09
C SER A 40 -22.72 9.67 25.51
N ASP A 41 -22.41 9.81 24.22
CA ASP A 41 -21.33 9.05 23.56
C ASP A 41 -20.01 9.17 24.34
N GLY A 42 -19.72 10.33 24.94
CA GLY A 42 -18.47 10.55 25.68
C GLY A 42 -18.34 9.65 26.91
N GLU A 43 -19.43 9.41 27.64
CA GLU A 43 -19.38 8.54 28.82
C GLU A 43 -19.18 7.07 28.45
N VAL A 44 -19.71 6.67 27.30
CA VAL A 44 -19.48 5.32 26.76
C VAL A 44 -18.03 5.21 26.30
N THR A 45 -17.47 6.23 25.64
CA THR A 45 -16.04 6.27 25.32
C THR A 45 -15.18 6.14 26.58
N ASP A 46 -15.48 6.88 27.65
CA ASP A 46 -14.73 6.82 28.91
C ASP A 46 -14.77 5.42 29.54
N LEU A 47 -15.94 4.77 29.48
CA LEU A 47 -16.10 3.38 29.93
C LEU A 47 -15.25 2.42 29.09
N ILE A 48 -15.28 2.56 27.76
CA ILE A 48 -14.49 1.71 26.86
C ILE A 48 -12.98 1.91 27.09
N ILE A 49 -12.51 3.16 27.20
CA ILE A 49 -11.09 3.46 27.51
C ILE A 49 -10.70 2.83 28.85
N HIS A 50 -11.56 2.90 29.86
CA HIS A 50 -11.31 2.26 31.15
C HIS A 50 -11.16 0.74 31.02
N ILE A 51 -12.08 0.06 30.33
CA ILE A 51 -12.04 -1.40 30.13
C ILE A 51 -10.79 -1.83 29.36
N VAL A 52 -10.42 -1.06 28.34
CA VAL A 52 -9.24 -1.29 27.50
C VAL A 52 -7.96 -1.17 28.32
N ASN A 53 -7.84 -0.13 29.16
CA ASN A 53 -6.67 0.10 30.00
C ASN A 53 -6.60 -0.79 31.25
N ASP A 54 -7.74 -1.29 31.73
CA ASP A 54 -7.79 -2.13 32.93
C ASP A 54 -7.02 -3.45 32.69
N LYS A 55 -6.35 -3.94 33.72
CA LYS A 55 -5.65 -5.23 33.69
C LYS A 55 -6.60 -6.39 33.95
N LYS A 56 -7.79 -6.15 34.50
CA LYS A 56 -8.81 -7.17 34.74
C LYS A 56 -9.47 -7.64 33.44
N GLU A 57 -9.93 -8.88 33.44
CA GLU A 57 -10.85 -9.38 32.42
C GLU A 57 -12.25 -8.89 32.76
N TRP A 58 -12.90 -8.25 31.79
CA TRP A 58 -14.27 -7.79 31.90
C TRP A 58 -15.19 -8.75 31.15
N HIS A 59 -16.43 -8.90 31.63
CA HIS A 59 -17.53 -9.53 30.90
C HIS A 59 -18.01 -8.63 29.75
N VAL A 60 -17.12 -8.43 28.76
CA VAL A 60 -17.33 -7.58 27.59
C VAL A 60 -18.58 -7.96 26.79
N PRO A 61 -18.88 -9.25 26.49
CA PRO A 61 -20.08 -9.60 25.72
C PRO A 61 -21.36 -9.10 26.39
N GLU A 62 -21.52 -9.36 27.69
CA GLU A 62 -22.69 -8.98 28.48
C GLU A 62 -22.84 -7.46 28.50
N LEU A 63 -21.75 -6.73 28.78
CA LEU A 63 -21.76 -5.28 28.83
C LEU A 63 -22.10 -4.64 27.48
N ILE A 64 -21.43 -5.04 26.41
CA ILE A 64 -21.63 -4.46 25.08
C ILE A 64 -23.03 -4.75 24.56
N ASN A 65 -23.56 -5.97 24.78
CA ASN A 65 -24.91 -6.32 24.36
C ASN A 65 -25.98 -5.51 25.12
N THR A 66 -25.81 -5.29 26.42
CA THR A 66 -26.71 -4.44 27.20
C THR A 66 -26.65 -2.97 26.75
N ILE A 67 -25.46 -2.46 26.44
CA ILE A 67 -25.31 -1.10 25.91
C ILE A 67 -25.98 -0.98 24.53
N LYS A 68 -25.79 -1.96 23.63
CA LYS A 68 -26.42 -1.99 22.30
C LYS A 68 -27.94 -2.04 22.38
N SER A 69 -28.51 -2.80 23.32
CA SER A 69 -29.98 -2.94 23.44
C SER A 69 -30.64 -1.69 24.02
N LEU A 70 -29.96 -0.98 24.93
CA LEU A 70 -30.55 0.13 25.67
C LEU A 70 -30.24 1.50 25.08
N LEU A 71 -29.12 1.66 24.37
CA LEU A 71 -28.62 2.94 23.89
C LEU A 71 -28.48 2.94 22.36
N ASN A 72 -28.94 4.01 21.72
CA ASN A 72 -28.77 4.21 20.27
C ASN A 72 -27.46 4.94 19.99
N ILE A 73 -26.34 4.21 20.07
CA ILE A 73 -24.98 4.77 19.97
C ILE A 73 -24.41 4.52 18.58
N ASN A 74 -23.75 5.53 18.04
CA ASN A 74 -22.89 5.35 16.87
C ASN A 74 -21.51 4.87 17.32
N TRP A 75 -21.28 3.55 17.26
CA TRP A 75 -20.03 2.93 17.69
C TRP A 75 -18.81 3.38 16.90
N VAL A 76 -18.95 3.79 15.64
CA VAL A 76 -17.83 4.35 14.86
C VAL A 76 -17.36 5.65 15.52
N LYS A 77 -18.28 6.53 15.93
CA LYS A 77 -17.93 7.77 16.67
C LYS A 77 -17.29 7.51 18.03
N ILE A 78 -17.66 6.41 18.70
CA ILE A 78 -16.99 6.00 19.94
C ILE A 78 -15.52 5.65 19.66
N TYR A 79 -15.27 4.92 18.57
CA TYR A 79 -13.93 4.53 18.15
C TYR A 79 -13.10 5.69 17.63
N GLU A 80 -13.70 6.70 16.99
CA GLU A 80 -13.03 7.96 16.65
C GLU A 80 -12.53 8.69 17.91
N LYS A 81 -13.32 8.67 19.00
CA LYS A 81 -12.97 9.29 20.28
C LYS A 81 -11.98 8.48 21.13
N LEU A 82 -11.52 7.31 20.66
CA LEU A 82 -10.43 6.59 21.31
C LEU A 82 -9.11 7.34 21.21
N ASP A 83 -8.96 8.24 20.23
CA ASP A 83 -7.86 9.20 20.21
C ASP A 83 -8.02 10.18 21.38
N SER A 84 -7.47 9.77 22.52
CA SER A 84 -7.57 10.44 23.80
C SER A 84 -6.25 10.26 24.54
N PRO A 85 -5.77 11.27 25.28
CA PRO A 85 -4.55 11.18 26.06
C PRO A 85 -4.60 10.08 27.14
N ASN A 86 -5.80 9.63 27.52
CA ASN A 86 -5.98 8.59 28.52
C ASN A 86 -5.84 7.17 27.96
N LEU A 87 -5.86 6.99 26.63
CA LEU A 87 -5.73 5.67 26.04
C LEU A 87 -4.27 5.20 26.08
N ILE A 88 -4.04 4.01 26.61
CA ILE A 88 -2.73 3.35 26.62
C ILE A 88 -2.85 2.09 25.77
N ILE A 89 -1.92 1.93 24.83
CA ILE A 89 -1.89 0.77 23.93
C ILE A 89 -0.67 -0.11 24.23
N ASP A 90 -0.97 -1.32 24.64
CA ASP A 90 -0.13 -2.50 24.79
C ASP A 90 -0.79 -3.69 24.09
N ILE A 91 -0.17 -4.87 24.11
CA ILE A 91 -0.73 -6.05 23.43
C ILE A 91 -2.11 -6.46 23.97
N ARG A 92 -2.38 -6.22 25.27
CA ARG A 92 -3.63 -6.65 25.91
C ARG A 92 -4.77 -5.72 25.54
N SER A 93 -4.55 -4.42 25.72
CA SER A 93 -5.47 -3.34 25.34
C SER A 93 -5.75 -3.36 23.83
N PHE A 94 -4.75 -3.60 22.97
CA PHE A 94 -4.96 -3.83 21.54
C PHE A 94 -5.94 -4.97 21.27
N ASN A 95 -5.72 -6.14 21.86
CA ASN A 95 -6.62 -7.29 21.70
C ASN A 95 -8.01 -7.02 22.28
N LYS A 96 -8.11 -6.26 23.38
CA LYS A 96 -9.40 -5.83 23.95
C LYS A 96 -10.16 -4.91 22.99
N ILE A 97 -9.50 -3.94 22.34
CA ILE A 97 -10.12 -3.06 21.34
C ILE A 97 -10.75 -3.89 20.21
N LEU A 98 -10.02 -4.90 19.71
CA LEU A 98 -10.53 -5.80 18.66
C LEU A 98 -11.68 -6.68 19.17
N LYS A 99 -11.54 -7.25 20.37
CA LYS A 99 -12.57 -8.09 21.00
C LYS A 99 -13.87 -7.31 21.26
N ILE A 100 -13.79 -6.07 21.75
CA ILE A 100 -14.95 -5.20 21.93
C ILE A 100 -15.66 -4.99 20.59
N TRP A 101 -14.92 -4.71 19.51
CA TRP A 101 -15.53 -4.52 18.20
C TRP A 101 -16.25 -5.76 17.68
N SER A 102 -15.69 -6.95 17.91
CA SER A 102 -16.35 -8.20 17.48
C SER A 102 -17.71 -8.45 18.13
N TYR A 103 -18.02 -7.83 19.28
CA TYR A 103 -19.36 -7.86 19.89
C TYR A 103 -20.25 -6.70 19.44
N ILE A 104 -19.65 -5.63 18.93
CA ILE A 104 -20.38 -4.49 18.40
C ILE A 104 -20.96 -4.84 17.03
N SER A 105 -20.15 -5.38 16.13
CA SER A 105 -20.54 -5.63 14.76
C SER A 105 -20.39 -7.11 14.41
N ASP A 106 -21.50 -7.74 14.05
CA ASP A 106 -21.56 -9.18 13.82
C ASP A 106 -20.80 -9.63 12.57
N ASN A 107 -20.38 -8.70 11.68
CA ASN A 107 -19.66 -9.01 10.43
C ASN A 107 -18.88 -7.83 9.79
N GLN A 108 -18.81 -6.64 10.40
CA GLN A 108 -18.07 -5.51 9.80
C GLN A 108 -16.64 -5.46 10.29
N SER A 109 -15.74 -5.12 9.36
CA SER A 109 -14.37 -4.74 9.68
C SER A 109 -14.32 -3.67 10.78
N LEU A 110 -13.30 -3.71 11.64
CA LEU A 110 -12.96 -2.57 12.51
C LEU A 110 -12.97 -1.28 11.66
N PRO A 111 -13.37 -0.12 12.19
CA PRO A 111 -13.35 1.14 11.44
C PRO A 111 -11.90 1.63 11.30
N TYR A 112 -11.04 0.86 10.62
CA TYR A 112 -9.60 1.13 10.48
C TYR A 112 -9.29 2.52 9.91
N HIS A 113 -10.20 3.11 9.14
CA HIS A 113 -10.08 4.50 8.70
C HIS A 113 -9.86 5.46 9.89
N THR A 114 -10.47 5.21 11.06
CA THR A 114 -10.29 6.02 12.27
C THR A 114 -8.92 5.82 12.93
N PHE A 115 -8.30 4.65 12.73
CA PHE A 115 -6.98 4.32 13.28
C PHE A 115 -5.83 4.76 12.37
N PHE A 116 -6.09 4.91 11.07
CA PHE A 116 -5.12 5.35 10.07
C PHE A 116 -5.18 6.85 9.76
N THR A 117 -6.07 7.61 10.41
CA THR A 117 -5.97 9.07 10.49
C THR A 117 -4.83 9.49 11.40
N GLN A 118 -4.51 10.78 11.50
CA GLN A 118 -3.46 11.25 12.41
C GLN A 118 -4.05 11.49 13.81
N TRP A 119 -3.57 10.74 14.81
CA TRP A 119 -4.01 10.88 16.20
C TRP A 119 -3.28 12.02 16.93
N GLU A 120 -3.97 12.64 17.88
CA GLU A 120 -3.41 13.54 18.89
C GLU A 120 -2.54 12.75 19.88
N ASN A 121 -3.02 11.59 20.34
CA ASN A 121 -2.23 10.67 21.15
C ASN A 121 -1.26 9.86 20.28
N LYS A 122 -0.12 10.50 19.98
CA LYS A 122 0.95 9.90 19.15
C LYS A 122 1.46 8.59 19.72
N GLU A 123 1.71 8.50 21.02
CA GLU A 123 2.27 7.30 21.65
C GLU A 123 1.35 6.09 21.48
N ALA A 124 0.06 6.25 21.77
CA ALA A 124 -0.93 5.19 21.57
C ALA A 124 -0.97 4.76 20.10
N GLN A 125 -1.00 5.72 19.17
CA GLN A 125 -1.06 5.40 17.75
C GLN A 125 0.19 4.65 17.25
N GLU A 126 1.38 5.03 17.72
CA GLU A 126 2.61 4.34 17.38
C GLU A 126 2.59 2.88 17.85
N GLN A 127 2.15 2.64 19.09
CA GLN A 127 1.98 1.28 19.61
C GLN A 127 0.92 0.50 18.85
N PHE A 128 -0.22 1.14 18.51
CA PHE A 128 -1.26 0.52 17.70
C PHE A 128 -0.71 0.03 16.36
N LEU A 129 0.04 0.87 15.65
CA LEU A 129 0.64 0.50 14.36
C LEU A 129 1.63 -0.65 14.49
N ILE A 130 2.43 -0.68 15.57
CA ILE A 130 3.36 -1.79 15.83
C ILE A 130 2.58 -3.10 16.01
N PHE A 131 1.58 -3.12 16.90
CA PHE A 131 0.80 -4.33 17.15
C PHE A 131 -0.05 -4.72 15.94
N TYR A 132 -0.57 -3.76 15.18
CA TYR A 132 -1.29 -4.02 13.94
C TYR A 132 -0.41 -4.71 12.91
N ILE A 133 0.84 -4.25 12.71
CA ILE A 133 1.76 -4.87 11.76
C ILE A 133 2.20 -6.27 12.23
N GLU A 134 2.35 -6.47 13.54
CA GLU A 134 2.85 -7.73 14.10
C GLU A 134 1.77 -8.82 14.22
N ASN A 135 0.50 -8.44 14.35
CA ASN A 135 -0.59 -9.38 14.64
C ASN A 135 -1.14 -10.01 13.36
N ARG A 136 -0.83 -11.30 13.11
CA ARG A 136 -1.25 -11.99 11.88
C ARG A 136 -2.58 -12.72 11.99
N GLU A 137 -3.02 -13.07 13.19
CA GLU A 137 -4.09 -14.07 13.40
C GLU A 137 -5.40 -13.46 13.89
N ASN A 138 -5.37 -12.28 14.52
CA ASN A 138 -6.54 -11.69 15.19
C ASN A 138 -7.05 -10.40 14.55
N ILE A 139 -6.55 -10.02 13.38
CA ILE A 139 -7.01 -8.79 12.71
C ILE A 139 -8.36 -9.06 12.06
N ILE A 140 -9.36 -8.29 12.49
CA ILE A 140 -10.71 -8.32 11.92
C ILE A 140 -10.58 -7.99 10.44
N ASP A 141 -11.11 -8.89 9.64
CA ASP A 141 -11.11 -8.87 8.19
C ASP A 141 -11.26 -7.46 7.60
N ILE A 142 -10.25 -7.00 6.85
CA ILE A 142 -10.29 -5.70 6.16
C ILE A 142 -11.08 -5.75 4.85
N ARG A 143 -11.45 -6.94 4.34
CA ARG A 143 -12.08 -7.13 3.01
C ARG A 143 -13.37 -6.34 2.84
N ASN A 144 -14.15 -6.23 3.92
CA ASN A 144 -15.46 -5.55 3.89
C ASN A 144 -15.37 -4.08 4.32
N ASN A 145 -14.15 -3.54 4.48
CA ASN A 145 -14.01 -2.15 4.88
C ASN A 145 -14.20 -1.21 3.68
N ILE A 146 -15.43 -0.71 3.52
CA ILE A 146 -15.79 0.24 2.47
C ILE A 146 -15.06 1.60 2.58
N TYR A 147 -14.40 1.87 3.71
CA TYR A 147 -13.71 3.12 3.96
C TYR A 147 -12.21 3.05 3.65
N LEU A 148 -11.66 1.85 3.44
CA LEU A 148 -10.26 1.67 3.05
C LEU A 148 -10.15 1.47 1.55
N LYS A 149 -9.14 2.10 0.94
CA LYS A 149 -8.81 1.88 -0.47
C LYS A 149 -7.84 0.71 -0.57
N PRO A 150 -8.21 -0.39 -1.27
CA PRO A 150 -7.27 -1.47 -1.49
C PRO A 150 -6.13 -1.01 -2.39
N ILE A 151 -4.91 -1.48 -2.12
CA ILE A 151 -3.76 -1.24 -3.00
C ILE A 151 -3.93 -2.07 -4.29
N ILE A 152 -4.44 -3.30 -4.16
CA ILE A 152 -4.83 -4.18 -5.26
C ILE A 152 -6.33 -4.50 -5.11
N PRO A 153 -7.20 -3.98 -6.00
CA PRO A 153 -8.61 -4.34 -6.04
C PRO A 153 -8.84 -5.82 -6.31
N LEU A 154 -9.93 -6.38 -5.76
CA LEU A 154 -10.33 -7.78 -6.01
C LEU A 154 -10.67 -8.04 -7.49
N SER A 155 -11.20 -7.03 -8.21
CA SER A 155 -11.52 -7.11 -9.64
C SER A 155 -10.31 -7.39 -10.52
N ASP A 156 -9.12 -6.96 -10.10
CA ASP A 156 -7.91 -7.06 -10.90
C ASP A 156 -7.32 -8.49 -10.90
N LEU A 157 -7.95 -9.39 -10.13
CA LEU A 157 -7.57 -10.80 -9.97
C LEU A 157 -8.27 -11.73 -10.94
N GLU A 158 -9.52 -11.45 -11.28
CA GLU A 158 -10.30 -12.29 -12.21
C GLU A 158 -9.64 -12.34 -13.61
N PHE A 159 -8.84 -11.33 -13.96
CA PHE A 159 -8.14 -11.24 -15.24
C PHE A 159 -6.78 -11.96 -15.29
N GLU A 160 -6.19 -12.36 -14.15
CA GLU A 160 -4.88 -13.05 -14.17
C GLU A 160 -4.98 -14.55 -14.48
N GLU A 161 -6.15 -15.17 -14.29
CA GLU A 161 -6.40 -16.55 -14.74
C GLU A 161 -6.34 -16.66 -16.28
N GLU A 162 -6.74 -15.63 -17.04
CA GLU A 162 -6.74 -15.65 -18.52
C GLU A 162 -5.35 -15.40 -19.15
N ILE A 163 -4.52 -14.55 -18.54
CA ILE A 163 -3.22 -14.17 -19.14
C ILE A 163 -2.21 -15.33 -19.11
N PHE A 164 -2.28 -16.20 -18.10
CA PHE A 164 -1.32 -17.31 -17.92
C PHE A 164 -1.82 -18.68 -18.42
N THR A 165 -3.13 -18.86 -18.64
CA THR A 165 -3.67 -20.06 -19.30
C THR A 165 -3.37 -20.10 -20.79
N SER A 166 -3.06 -18.95 -21.39
CA SER A 166 -2.80 -18.80 -22.82
C SER A 166 -1.36 -19.14 -23.26
N SER A 167 -0.43 -19.40 -22.34
CA SER A 167 1.01 -19.51 -22.64
C SER A 167 1.70 -20.80 -22.19
N SER A 168 0.98 -21.85 -21.77
CA SER A 168 1.63 -23.16 -21.58
C SER A 168 0.65 -24.33 -21.64
N SER A 169 0.80 -25.17 -22.66
CA SER A 169 0.26 -26.53 -22.72
C SER A 169 1.06 -27.47 -21.81
N VAL A 170 0.97 -27.32 -20.48
CA VAL A 170 1.54 -28.29 -19.52
C VAL A 170 0.70 -28.36 -18.22
N SER A 171 0.11 -29.55 -18.00
CA SER A 171 -0.40 -30.19 -16.77
C SER A 171 -1.37 -29.43 -15.81
N GLN A 172 -2.60 -29.94 -15.78
CA GLN A 172 -3.76 -29.57 -14.94
C GLN A 172 -3.61 -29.81 -13.41
N HIS A 173 -2.40 -30.02 -12.90
CA HIS A 173 -2.16 -30.23 -11.46
C HIS A 173 -1.35 -29.10 -10.79
N SER A 174 -0.99 -28.06 -11.54
CA SER A 174 -0.25 -26.89 -11.02
C SER A 174 -1.11 -25.63 -10.83
N SER A 175 -2.36 -25.66 -11.29
CA SER A 175 -3.33 -24.55 -11.16
C SER A 175 -3.78 -24.36 -9.71
N GLU A 176 -4.19 -25.43 -9.02
CA GLU A 176 -4.72 -25.33 -7.63
C GLU A 176 -3.70 -24.78 -6.63
N LYS A 177 -2.40 -25.07 -6.80
CA LYS A 177 -1.35 -24.53 -5.91
C LYS A 177 -0.97 -23.07 -6.21
N ARG A 178 -1.23 -22.56 -7.43
CA ARG A 178 -0.91 -21.17 -7.81
C ARG A 178 -2.02 -20.20 -7.41
N THR A 179 -3.28 -20.62 -7.54
CA THR A 179 -4.45 -19.82 -7.12
C THR A 179 -4.47 -19.57 -5.59
N VAL A 180 -3.97 -20.51 -4.79
CA VAL A 180 -3.88 -20.37 -3.31
C VAL A 180 -2.87 -19.29 -2.89
N VAL A 181 -1.72 -19.18 -3.56
CA VAL A 181 -0.70 -18.17 -3.24
C VAL A 181 -1.17 -16.75 -3.60
N GLN A 182 -1.98 -16.59 -4.65
CA GLN A 182 -2.61 -15.32 -5.04
C GLN A 182 -3.72 -14.90 -4.07
N CYS A 183 -4.51 -15.85 -3.56
CA CYS A 183 -5.53 -15.61 -2.53
C CYS A 183 -4.94 -15.23 -1.17
N ASP A 184 -3.84 -15.85 -0.74
CA ASP A 184 -3.20 -15.55 0.56
C ASP A 184 -2.53 -14.16 0.58
N LEU A 185 -2.05 -13.67 -0.58
CA LEU A 185 -1.47 -12.34 -0.67
C LEU A 185 -2.53 -11.27 -0.37
N ILE A 186 -3.73 -11.36 -0.93
CA ILE A 186 -4.71 -10.25 -0.91
C ILE A 186 -5.59 -10.25 0.34
N GLN A 187 -5.61 -11.37 1.06
CA GLN A 187 -6.22 -11.49 2.37
C GLN A 187 -5.38 -10.87 3.49
N THR A 188 -4.21 -10.30 3.19
CA THR A 188 -3.40 -9.64 4.21
C THR A 188 -4.02 -8.31 4.63
N HIS A 189 -3.89 -8.00 5.92
CA HIS A 189 -4.27 -6.71 6.49
C HIS A 189 -3.42 -5.53 5.97
N PHE A 190 -2.41 -5.79 5.14
CA PHE A 190 -1.61 -4.75 4.49
C PHE A 190 -2.21 -4.20 3.20
N ASN A 191 -3.27 -4.81 2.64
CA ASN A 191 -3.89 -4.34 1.41
C ASN A 191 -4.77 -3.08 1.62
N CYS A 192 -4.18 -2.01 2.14
CA CYS A 192 -4.83 -0.71 2.30
C CYS A 192 -3.83 0.44 2.17
N ILE A 193 -4.20 1.46 1.39
CA ILE A 193 -3.34 2.61 1.10
C ILE A 193 -3.15 3.48 2.36
N GLU A 194 -4.22 3.63 3.14
CA GLU A 194 -4.27 4.51 4.31
C GLU A 194 -3.26 4.11 5.40
N LEU A 195 -2.95 2.81 5.52
CA LEU A 195 -1.90 2.34 6.43
C LEU A 195 -0.54 2.95 6.07
N PHE A 196 -0.16 2.87 4.80
CA PHE A 196 1.12 3.38 4.32
C PHE A 196 1.17 4.91 4.39
N GLU A 197 0.06 5.59 4.08
CA GLU A 197 -0.06 7.04 4.27
C GLU A 197 0.10 7.43 5.74
N CYS A 198 -0.54 6.70 6.66
CA CYS A 198 -0.42 6.95 8.10
C CYS A 198 1.03 6.78 8.57
N ILE A 199 1.70 5.70 8.13
CA ILE A 199 3.12 5.45 8.43
C ILE A 199 4.00 6.56 7.87
N SER A 200 3.74 7.03 6.63
CA SER A 200 4.54 8.07 5.97
C SER A 200 4.56 9.41 6.73
N LYS A 201 3.50 9.69 7.49
CA LYS A 201 3.35 10.91 8.30
C LYS A 201 4.06 10.84 9.65
N LYS A 202 4.62 9.67 10.03
CA LYS A 202 5.37 9.50 11.29
C LYS A 202 6.78 10.07 11.17
N SER A 203 7.48 10.15 12.30
CA SER A 203 8.90 10.52 12.30
C SER A 203 9.69 9.61 11.35
N LYS A 204 10.70 10.15 10.66
CA LYS A 204 11.48 9.40 9.65
C LYS A 204 12.03 8.08 10.20
N LYS A 205 12.52 8.09 11.45
CA LYS A 205 13.06 6.91 12.13
C LYS A 205 11.98 5.85 12.36
N LEU A 206 10.80 6.23 12.84
CA LEU A 206 9.72 5.28 13.11
C LEU A 206 9.11 4.75 11.81
N SER A 207 8.84 5.63 10.85
CA SER A 207 8.30 5.24 9.55
C SER A 207 9.22 4.25 8.83
N ASP A 208 10.54 4.50 8.79
CA ASP A 208 11.52 3.53 8.25
C ASP A 208 11.48 2.18 8.99
N LEU A 209 11.34 2.19 10.32
CA LEU A 209 11.25 0.98 11.13
C LEU A 209 9.99 0.16 10.82
N LEU A 210 8.82 0.81 10.77
CA LEU A 210 7.54 0.16 10.48
C LEU A 210 7.51 -0.40 9.05
N ILE A 211 8.00 0.38 8.07
CA ILE A 211 8.13 -0.09 6.68
C ILE A 211 9.05 -1.31 6.59
N ARG A 212 10.21 -1.30 7.27
CA ARG A 212 11.12 -2.47 7.28
C ARG A 212 10.50 -3.68 7.96
N LYS A 213 9.68 -3.50 9.00
CA LYS A 213 8.89 -4.59 9.61
C LYS A 213 7.89 -5.19 8.62
N ILE A 214 7.14 -4.35 7.90
CA ILE A 214 6.21 -4.82 6.86
C ILE A 214 6.99 -5.61 5.79
N ILE A 215 8.11 -5.08 5.28
CA ILE A 215 8.94 -5.75 4.27
C ILE A 215 9.48 -7.10 4.76
N PHE A 216 9.89 -7.17 6.04
CA PHE A 216 10.35 -8.42 6.65
C PHE A 216 9.23 -9.47 6.72
N ILE A 217 8.00 -9.03 6.98
CA ILE A 217 6.81 -9.89 7.07
C ILE A 217 6.32 -10.31 5.68
N SER A 218 6.17 -9.34 4.78
CA SER A 218 5.76 -9.50 3.39
C SER A 218 6.45 -8.45 2.51
N PRO A 219 7.50 -8.85 1.76
CA PRO A 219 8.21 -7.92 0.88
C PRO A 219 7.35 -7.45 -0.30
N GLU A 220 6.40 -8.27 -0.76
CA GLU A 220 5.43 -7.93 -1.80
C GLU A 220 4.55 -6.74 -1.37
N TRP A 221 3.93 -6.81 -0.19
CA TRP A 221 3.10 -5.71 0.32
C TRP A 221 3.91 -4.49 0.72
N GLY A 222 5.13 -4.68 1.22
CA GLY A 222 6.07 -3.59 1.40
C GLY A 222 6.35 -2.85 0.09
N PHE A 223 6.57 -3.58 -1.01
CA PHE A 223 6.78 -2.99 -2.33
C PHE A 223 5.53 -2.26 -2.85
N PHE A 224 4.37 -2.92 -2.83
CA PHE A 224 3.13 -2.32 -3.31
C PHE A 224 2.72 -1.10 -2.50
N GLY A 225 2.80 -1.14 -1.17
CA GLY A 225 2.48 0.01 -0.34
C GLY A 225 3.48 1.16 -0.49
N LEU A 226 4.78 0.88 -0.61
CA LEU A 226 5.76 1.93 -0.91
C LEU A 226 5.51 2.61 -2.25
N SER A 227 5.04 1.84 -3.25
CA SER A 227 4.71 2.40 -4.55
C SER A 227 3.51 3.36 -4.53
N THR A 228 2.61 3.26 -3.55
CA THR A 228 1.46 4.19 -3.42
C THR A 228 1.84 5.49 -2.71
N ILE A 229 2.89 5.48 -1.89
CA ILE A 229 3.38 6.66 -1.16
C ILE A 229 4.69 7.22 -1.71
N PHE A 230 5.12 6.77 -2.88
CA PHE A 230 6.33 7.25 -3.55
C PHE A 230 6.25 8.78 -3.78
N PRO A 231 7.33 9.57 -3.58
CA PRO A 231 8.72 9.18 -3.33
C PRO A 231 9.09 8.98 -1.85
N THR A 232 8.13 8.85 -0.95
CA THR A 232 8.44 8.57 0.46
C THR A 232 9.18 7.25 0.59
N HIS A 233 10.27 7.22 1.37
CA HIS A 233 11.15 6.06 1.48
C HIS A 233 11.76 5.61 0.14
N ARG A 234 12.01 6.55 -0.79
CA ARG A 234 12.63 6.30 -2.12
C ARG A 234 13.77 5.29 -2.08
N THR A 235 14.73 5.43 -1.17
CA THR A 235 15.88 4.51 -1.07
C THR A 235 15.47 3.07 -0.80
N ILE A 236 14.51 2.84 0.11
CA ILE A 236 13.99 1.51 0.43
C ILE A 236 13.21 0.94 -0.76
N PHE A 237 12.41 1.77 -1.42
CA PHE A 237 11.68 1.37 -2.62
C PHE A 237 12.62 0.98 -3.77
N GLU A 238 13.64 1.79 -4.05
CA GLU A 238 14.65 1.53 -5.09
C GLU A 238 15.43 0.23 -4.82
N GLU A 239 15.84 -0.01 -3.57
CA GLU A 239 16.47 -1.28 -3.15
C GLU A 239 15.58 -2.49 -3.44
N LEU A 240 14.29 -2.40 -3.08
CA LEU A 240 13.31 -3.46 -3.35
C LEU A 240 13.03 -3.64 -4.85
N PHE A 241 12.89 -2.54 -5.59
CA PHE A 241 12.66 -2.57 -7.03
C PHE A 241 13.82 -3.27 -7.75
N LEU A 242 15.06 -2.87 -7.46
CA LEU A 242 16.25 -3.51 -8.01
C LEU A 242 16.37 -4.98 -7.59
N SER A 243 16.00 -5.33 -6.36
CA SER A 243 15.94 -6.72 -5.89
C SER A 243 14.93 -7.54 -6.70
N ASN A 244 13.74 -6.99 -6.95
CA ASN A 244 12.69 -7.63 -7.75
C ASN A 244 13.09 -7.80 -9.22
N LEU A 245 13.76 -6.82 -9.82
CA LEU A 245 14.33 -6.93 -11.16
C LEU A 245 15.39 -8.04 -11.24
N LYS A 246 16.34 -8.07 -10.29
CA LYS A 246 17.42 -9.09 -10.26
C LYS A 246 16.91 -10.51 -10.03
N ARG A 247 15.79 -10.66 -9.33
CA ARG A 247 15.14 -11.93 -9.03
C ARG A 247 14.05 -12.29 -10.03
N GLU A 248 13.85 -11.48 -11.07
CA GLU A 248 12.90 -11.73 -12.15
C GLU A 248 11.46 -11.97 -11.61
N LYS A 249 11.06 -11.20 -10.58
CA LYS A 249 9.72 -11.27 -9.99
C LYS A 249 8.68 -10.53 -10.86
N PHE A 250 8.45 -11.03 -12.07
CA PHE A 250 7.65 -10.35 -13.09
C PHE A 250 6.19 -10.11 -12.68
N SER A 251 5.56 -11.03 -11.95
CA SER A 251 4.16 -10.85 -11.51
C SER A 251 3.98 -9.56 -10.68
N ILE A 252 4.93 -9.25 -9.79
CA ILE A 252 4.88 -8.04 -8.96
C ILE A 252 5.01 -6.77 -9.82
N LEU A 253 5.90 -6.79 -10.80
CA LEU A 253 6.13 -5.67 -11.70
C LEU A 253 4.96 -5.47 -12.67
N GLY A 254 4.33 -6.56 -13.13
CA GLY A 254 3.13 -6.52 -13.96
C GLY A 254 1.94 -5.87 -13.26
N PHE A 255 1.77 -6.08 -11.95
CA PHE A 255 0.77 -5.34 -11.17
C PHE A 255 1.04 -3.84 -11.15
N LEU A 256 2.31 -3.44 -11.05
CA LEU A 256 2.68 -2.03 -11.08
C LEU A 256 2.39 -1.42 -12.46
N ASP A 257 2.66 -2.14 -13.55
CA ASP A 257 2.30 -1.71 -14.91
C ASP A 257 0.80 -1.48 -15.05
N LYS A 258 -0.05 -2.44 -14.66
CA LYS A 258 -1.51 -2.30 -14.75
C LYS A 258 -2.03 -1.07 -14.00
N ARG A 259 -1.44 -0.77 -12.85
CA ARG A 259 -1.88 0.34 -11.99
C ARG A 259 -1.33 1.69 -12.46
N ASP A 260 -0.04 1.74 -12.80
CA ASP A 260 0.66 2.96 -13.20
C ASP A 260 1.84 2.61 -14.15
N PRO A 261 1.56 2.46 -15.46
CA PRO A 261 2.58 2.10 -16.45
C PRO A 261 3.68 3.15 -16.57
N ALA A 262 3.30 4.44 -16.49
CA ALA A 262 4.23 5.55 -16.61
C ALA A 262 5.24 5.55 -15.44
N PHE A 263 4.77 5.26 -14.22
CA PHE A 263 5.63 5.12 -13.07
C PHE A 263 6.59 3.92 -13.20
N LEU A 264 6.13 2.77 -13.69
CA LEU A 264 7.02 1.63 -13.93
C LEU A 264 8.12 1.98 -14.95
N ILE A 265 7.78 2.67 -16.05
CA ILE A 265 8.75 3.11 -17.05
C ILE A 265 9.78 4.06 -16.42
N GLN A 266 9.33 4.98 -15.56
CA GLN A 266 10.24 5.85 -14.79
C GLN A 266 11.17 5.03 -13.89
N CYS A 267 10.66 4.02 -13.17
CA CYS A 267 11.50 3.18 -12.32
C CYS A 267 12.54 2.37 -13.12
N LEU A 268 12.19 1.90 -14.32
CA LEU A 268 13.13 1.22 -15.21
C LEU A 268 14.22 2.18 -15.72
N SER A 269 13.86 3.43 -16.02
CA SER A 269 14.81 4.50 -16.34
C SER A 269 15.76 4.77 -15.18
N ASP A 270 15.23 4.93 -13.96
CA ASP A 270 16.04 5.15 -12.76
C ASP A 270 16.97 3.95 -12.50
N ALA A 271 16.51 2.71 -12.74
CA ALA A 271 17.36 1.52 -12.64
C ALA A 271 18.50 1.51 -13.66
N ARG A 272 18.23 1.95 -14.90
CA ARG A 272 19.24 2.13 -15.96
C ARG A 272 20.31 3.13 -15.55
N ASP A 273 19.89 4.28 -15.01
CA ASP A 273 20.82 5.33 -14.58
C ASP A 273 21.66 4.89 -13.36
N ASN A 274 21.13 3.96 -12.55
CA ASN A 274 21.86 3.27 -11.48
C ASN A 274 22.72 2.08 -11.95
N GLY A 275 22.98 1.96 -13.26
CA GLY A 275 23.92 0.99 -13.83
C GLY A 275 23.32 -0.37 -14.19
N PHE A 276 21.99 -0.53 -14.18
CA PHE A 276 21.36 -1.75 -14.67
C PHE A 276 21.47 -1.83 -16.21
N SER A 277 21.83 -3.01 -16.73
CA SER A 277 22.10 -3.19 -18.16
C SER A 277 20.86 -2.94 -19.02
N LEU A 278 20.98 -2.08 -20.03
CA LEU A 278 19.91 -1.78 -20.99
C LEU A 278 19.40 -3.04 -21.71
N ASN A 279 20.28 -4.00 -22.03
CA ASN A 279 19.88 -5.27 -22.65
C ASN A 279 18.96 -6.08 -21.72
N LYS A 280 19.30 -6.13 -20.43
CA LYS A 280 18.46 -6.82 -19.44
C LYS A 280 17.14 -6.09 -19.24
N LEU A 281 17.13 -4.76 -19.21
CA LEU A 281 15.88 -4.00 -19.11
C LEU A 281 14.99 -4.22 -20.34
N LEU A 282 15.57 -4.38 -21.53
CA LEU A 282 14.81 -4.77 -22.70
C LEU A 282 14.21 -6.18 -22.54
N ASP A 283 15.00 -7.17 -22.09
CA ASP A 283 14.47 -8.52 -21.87
C ASP A 283 13.28 -8.50 -20.88
N ILE A 284 13.39 -7.74 -19.79
CA ILE A 284 12.31 -7.54 -18.81
C ILE A 284 11.11 -6.81 -19.42
N THR A 285 11.36 -5.79 -20.23
CA THR A 285 10.32 -5.03 -20.96
C THR A 285 9.51 -5.93 -21.88
N LEU A 286 10.17 -6.84 -22.59
CA LEU A 286 9.54 -7.77 -23.52
C LEU A 286 8.74 -8.84 -22.77
N GLU A 287 9.30 -9.40 -21.70
CA GLU A 287 8.64 -10.40 -20.86
C GLU A 287 7.35 -9.86 -20.23
N LEU A 288 7.42 -8.64 -19.71
CA LEU A 288 6.26 -7.93 -19.15
C LEU A 288 5.33 -7.32 -20.21
N LYS A 289 5.65 -7.46 -21.49
CA LYS A 289 4.90 -6.89 -22.63
C LYS A 289 4.67 -5.38 -22.51
N LEU A 290 5.66 -4.63 -22.01
CA LEU A 290 5.57 -3.18 -21.76
C LEU A 290 5.78 -2.31 -22.99
N LEU A 291 6.12 -2.90 -24.15
CA LEU A 291 6.34 -2.13 -25.38
C LEU A 291 5.17 -1.20 -25.75
N PRO A 292 3.89 -1.64 -25.72
CA PRO A 292 2.75 -0.76 -25.97
C PRO A 292 2.73 0.45 -25.01
N SER A 293 2.93 0.22 -23.71
CA SER A 293 3.02 1.28 -22.70
C SER A 293 4.15 2.25 -23.02
N ILE A 294 5.36 1.76 -23.34
CA ILE A 294 6.50 2.62 -23.70
C ILE A 294 6.20 3.48 -24.93
N LEU A 295 5.56 2.91 -25.95
CA LEU A 295 5.15 3.60 -27.17
C LEU A 295 4.11 4.70 -26.88
N GLU A 296 3.18 4.42 -25.97
CA GLU A 296 2.11 5.34 -25.59
C GLU A 296 2.62 6.50 -24.73
N TYR A 297 3.38 6.24 -23.68
CA TYR A 297 3.81 7.28 -22.73
C TYR A 297 5.04 8.07 -23.22
N LEU A 298 6.05 7.40 -23.79
CA LEU A 298 7.34 8.00 -24.20
C LEU A 298 7.98 8.92 -23.14
N HIS A 299 7.90 8.55 -21.87
CA HIS A 299 8.48 9.31 -20.77
C HIS A 299 9.11 8.36 -19.73
N PRO A 300 10.38 8.54 -19.34
CA PRO A 300 11.35 9.53 -19.85
C PRO A 300 11.76 9.27 -21.31
N PRO A 301 11.84 10.32 -22.16
CA PRO A 301 11.99 10.14 -23.62
C PRO A 301 13.29 9.44 -24.01
N PHE A 302 14.40 9.74 -23.33
CA PHE A 302 15.71 9.16 -23.62
C PHE A 302 15.74 7.65 -23.39
N PHE A 303 15.26 7.22 -22.22
CA PHE A 303 15.16 5.81 -21.88
C PHE A 303 14.22 5.08 -22.85
N CYS A 304 13.05 5.65 -23.13
CA CYS A 304 12.10 5.05 -24.07
C CYS A 304 12.73 4.89 -25.47
N PHE A 305 13.40 5.91 -26.01
CA PHE A 305 14.06 5.81 -27.32
C PHE A 305 15.16 4.75 -27.34
N GLU A 306 15.94 4.62 -26.27
CA GLU A 306 16.96 3.57 -26.17
C GLU A 306 16.35 2.17 -26.22
N ILE A 307 15.29 1.93 -25.45
CA ILE A 307 14.58 0.65 -25.44
C ILE A 307 13.96 0.37 -26.82
N LEU A 308 13.33 1.35 -27.47
CA LEU A 308 12.68 1.17 -28.77
C LEU A 308 13.70 0.92 -29.89
N ILE A 309 14.82 1.65 -29.91
CA ILE A 309 15.91 1.43 -30.88
C ILE A 309 16.51 0.03 -30.66
N LEU A 310 16.75 -0.36 -29.41
CA LEU A 310 17.30 -1.68 -29.10
C LEU A 310 16.31 -2.80 -29.44
N SER A 311 15.01 -2.58 -29.21
CA SER A 311 13.93 -3.49 -29.63
C SER A 311 13.92 -3.68 -31.13
N SER A 312 14.09 -2.60 -31.90
CA SER A 312 14.17 -2.69 -33.36
C SER A 312 15.43 -3.42 -33.84
N LYS A 313 16.58 -3.19 -33.20
CA LYS A 313 17.82 -3.94 -33.52
C LYS A 313 17.71 -5.44 -33.26
N ARG A 314 16.79 -5.85 -32.39
CA ARG A 314 16.49 -7.27 -32.08
C ARG A 314 15.22 -7.78 -32.76
N ASP A 315 14.74 -7.08 -33.79
CA ASP A 315 13.57 -7.46 -34.60
C ASP A 315 12.24 -7.59 -33.83
N HIS A 316 12.14 -6.95 -32.66
CA HIS A 316 10.88 -6.88 -31.88
C HIS A 316 10.01 -5.68 -32.24
N LEU A 317 10.53 -4.73 -33.03
CA LEU A 317 9.83 -3.51 -33.45
C LEU A 317 10.25 -3.08 -34.85
N ASN A 318 9.28 -2.79 -35.72
CA ASN A 318 9.56 -2.12 -37.00
C ASN A 318 9.68 -0.60 -36.79
N LEU A 319 10.91 -0.11 -36.73
CA LEU A 319 11.21 1.30 -36.44
C LEU A 319 10.56 2.27 -37.43
N ASN A 320 10.54 1.93 -38.73
CA ASN A 320 10.00 2.81 -39.77
C ASN A 320 8.49 3.02 -39.61
N ILE A 321 7.76 1.93 -39.35
CA ILE A 321 6.32 1.99 -39.09
C ILE A 321 6.06 2.77 -37.81
N TRP A 322 6.81 2.49 -36.75
CA TRP A 322 6.67 3.16 -35.46
C TRP A 322 6.90 4.68 -35.57
N ILE A 323 8.02 5.13 -36.14
CA ILE A 323 8.33 6.56 -36.29
C ILE A 323 7.24 7.23 -37.12
N SER A 324 6.83 6.62 -38.23
CA SER A 324 5.81 7.19 -39.12
C SER A 324 4.47 7.36 -38.41
N ASN A 325 4.03 6.37 -37.64
CA ASN A 325 2.78 6.43 -36.89
C ASN A 325 2.86 7.39 -35.71
N THR A 326 3.98 7.40 -34.99
CA THR A 326 4.17 8.27 -33.82
C THR A 326 4.26 9.73 -34.24
N PHE A 327 4.92 10.03 -35.36
CA PHE A 327 4.94 11.38 -35.93
C PHE A 327 3.54 11.86 -36.31
N LYS A 328 2.72 11.00 -36.95
CA LYS A 328 1.32 11.33 -37.26
C LYS A 328 0.49 11.62 -36.01
N ASN A 329 0.73 10.88 -34.92
CA ASN A 329 -0.08 10.97 -33.71
C ASN A 329 0.38 12.08 -32.75
N LYS A 330 1.69 12.25 -32.54
CA LYS A 330 2.28 13.16 -31.53
C LYS A 330 2.90 14.43 -32.12
N GLY A 331 3.07 14.50 -33.45
CA GLY A 331 3.50 15.70 -34.17
C GLY A 331 4.86 16.26 -33.71
N ASP A 332 4.95 17.58 -33.63
CA ASP A 332 6.19 18.32 -33.42
C ASP A 332 6.88 18.02 -32.08
N ALA A 333 6.11 17.74 -31.01
CA ALA A 333 6.66 17.43 -29.69
C ALA A 333 7.54 16.17 -29.73
N PHE A 334 7.12 15.15 -30.51
CA PHE A 334 7.91 13.94 -30.72
C PHE A 334 9.19 14.23 -31.50
N VAL A 335 9.11 15.03 -32.57
CA VAL A 335 10.28 15.40 -33.38
C VAL A 335 11.32 16.14 -32.55
N GLN A 336 10.89 17.10 -31.73
CA GLN A 336 11.78 17.84 -30.85
C GLN A 336 12.48 16.90 -29.85
N GLY A 337 11.75 15.95 -29.25
CA GLY A 337 12.34 14.93 -28.37
C GLY A 337 13.37 14.06 -29.08
N MET A 338 13.07 13.59 -30.29
CA MET A 338 14.00 12.80 -31.11
C MET A 338 15.26 13.59 -31.49
N ILE A 339 15.13 14.85 -31.90
CA ILE A 339 16.26 15.72 -32.22
C ILE A 339 17.13 15.92 -30.97
N ALA A 340 16.53 16.20 -29.81
CA ALA A 340 17.26 16.35 -28.56
C ALA A 340 18.05 15.07 -28.22
N TYR A 341 17.42 13.91 -28.34
CA TYR A 341 18.06 12.61 -28.13
C TYR A 341 19.25 12.36 -29.05
N ILE A 342 19.07 12.56 -30.36
CA ILE A 342 20.14 12.37 -31.35
C ILE A 342 21.28 13.37 -31.09
N THR A 343 20.96 14.63 -30.82
CA THR A 343 21.94 15.68 -30.53
C THR A 343 22.80 15.32 -29.32
N GLU A 344 22.19 14.81 -28.25
CA GLU A 344 22.95 14.40 -27.06
C GLU A 344 23.82 13.17 -27.34
N LYS A 345 23.28 12.16 -28.04
CA LYS A 345 24.05 10.97 -28.41
C LYS A 345 25.25 11.27 -29.29
N THR A 346 25.10 12.18 -30.27
CA THR A 346 26.21 12.59 -31.13
C THR A 346 27.33 13.27 -30.34
N LYS A 347 27.01 14.13 -29.36
CA LYS A 347 27.99 14.77 -28.45
C LYS A 347 28.75 13.75 -27.60
N GLN A 348 28.05 12.76 -27.04
CA GLN A 348 28.68 11.70 -26.24
C GLN A 348 29.66 10.86 -27.09
N SER A 349 29.33 10.59 -28.35
CA SER A 349 30.24 9.90 -29.28
C SER A 349 31.46 10.74 -29.66
N THR A 350 31.35 12.06 -29.75
CA THR A 350 32.49 12.94 -30.06
C THR A 350 33.46 13.04 -28.88
N ASN A 351 32.94 13.19 -27.65
CA ASN A 351 33.78 13.26 -26.45
C ASN A 351 34.52 11.95 -26.14
N ASN A 352 33.93 10.79 -26.46
CA ASN A 352 34.61 9.50 -26.32
C ASN A 352 35.62 9.23 -27.47
N GLY A 353 35.60 10.04 -28.53
CA GLY A 353 36.49 9.93 -29.70
C GLY A 353 37.81 10.70 -29.58
N GLU A 354 37.98 11.58 -28.59
CA GLU A 354 39.22 12.38 -28.41
C GLU A 354 40.43 11.56 -27.87
N HIS A 355 40.26 10.26 -27.60
CA HIS A 355 41.37 9.38 -27.23
C HIS A 355 41.95 8.53 -28.38
N ILE A 356 41.51 8.73 -29.62
CA ILE A 356 42.17 8.15 -30.81
C ILE A 356 42.66 9.31 -31.67
N SER A 357 43.84 9.82 -31.34
CA SER A 357 44.54 10.82 -32.13
C SER A 357 45.12 10.22 -33.40
N ASN A 358 44.69 10.80 -34.52
CA ASN A 358 45.47 11.12 -35.72
C ASN A 358 45.90 9.99 -36.68
N GLU A 359 45.10 9.78 -37.72
CA GLU A 359 45.65 9.77 -39.09
C GLU A 359 44.75 10.62 -40.02
N PRO A 360 45.34 11.46 -40.90
CA PRO A 360 44.58 12.41 -41.71
C PRO A 360 43.94 11.73 -42.92
N PHE A 361 42.64 11.96 -43.09
CA PHE A 361 41.91 11.72 -44.34
C PHE A 361 42.59 12.49 -45.49
N SER A 362 43.32 11.78 -46.34
CA SER A 362 43.81 12.28 -47.62
C SER A 362 43.74 11.18 -48.67
N MET A 363 43.14 11.55 -49.80
CA MET A 363 43.06 10.84 -51.09
C MET A 363 42.11 9.66 -51.19
N TYR A 364 40.93 9.91 -51.77
CA TYR A 364 40.50 9.26 -53.01
C TYR A 364 39.57 10.22 -53.77
N ILE A 365 40.16 11.08 -54.61
CA ILE A 365 39.45 11.72 -55.73
C ILE A 365 39.95 11.05 -57.01
N SER A 366 38.99 10.38 -57.66
CA SER A 366 38.87 10.05 -59.09
C SER A 366 40.15 9.96 -59.95
N ASN A 367 40.29 8.82 -60.64
CA ASN A 367 40.51 8.82 -62.09
C ASN A 367 40.06 7.47 -62.67
N GLN A 368 38.90 7.48 -63.34
CA GLN A 368 38.60 6.52 -64.40
C GLN A 368 38.82 7.23 -65.73
N THR A 369 39.79 6.74 -66.49
CA THR A 369 39.84 6.75 -67.95
C THR A 369 40.13 5.33 -68.37
#